data_AF-A0A151J058-F1
#
_entry.id   AF-A0A151J058-F1
#
_cell.length_a   1.000
_cell.length_b   1.000
_cell.length_c   1.000
_cell.angle_alpha   90.00
_cell.angle_beta   90.00
_cell.angle_gamma   90.00
#
_symmetry.space_group_name_H-M   'P 1'
#
loop_
_entity.id
_entity.type
_entity.pdbx_description
1 polymer ?
#
loop_
_entity_poly.entity_id
_entity_poly.type
_entity_poly.pdbx_seq_one_letter_code
_entity_poly.pdbx_strand_id
1 'polypeptide(L)'
;MESLNLDEIIIEFVRENRCLYDKRDVNFKNIRKKKDLWQKLSENLRNCYTLNMSVEEIERRWSSLRDMFSRENRRQMLPPSGSGYEPRKEWELYRNMLFLVPHIAHRKLISSFYTFIYLLVLIFYTFLIF
;
A
#
# COMPACT_ATOMS: atom_id res chain seq x y z
N MET A 1 -27.37 3.47 -14.45
CA MET A 1 -27.09 2.20 -13.75
C MET A 1 -25.63 2.28 -13.36
N GLU A 2 -25.34 2.72 -12.14
CA GLU A 2 -23.96 2.73 -11.63
C GLU A 2 -23.42 1.30 -11.75
N SER A 3 -22.37 1.13 -12.55
CA SER A 3 -21.63 -0.12 -12.59
C SER A 3 -21.11 -0.38 -11.18
N LEU A 4 -21.59 -1.44 -10.53
CA LEU A 4 -21.06 -1.92 -9.26
C LEU A 4 -19.55 -2.11 -9.42
N ASN A 5 -18.76 -1.24 -8.81
CA ASN A 5 -17.32 -1.27 -8.96
C ASN A 5 -16.76 -2.23 -7.91
N LEU A 6 -16.40 -3.44 -8.36
CA LEU A 6 -15.79 -4.48 -7.53
C LEU A 6 -14.66 -3.92 -6.65
N ASP A 7 -13.86 -3.01 -7.20
CA ASP A 7 -12.72 -2.42 -6.49
C ASP A 7 -13.17 -1.57 -5.31
N GLU A 8 -14.23 -0.79 -5.46
CA GLU A 8 -14.79 0.04 -4.39
C GLU A 8 -15.31 -0.84 -3.24
N ILE A 9 -15.96 -1.95 -3.57
CA ILE A 9 -16.45 -2.92 -2.58
C ILE A 9 -15.29 -3.52 -1.79
N ILE A 10 -14.22 -3.94 -2.49
CA ILE A 10 -13.02 -4.47 -1.84
C ILE A 10 -12.37 -3.40 -0.95
N ILE A 11 -12.24 -2.17 -1.46
CA ILE A 11 -11.63 -1.06 -0.74
C ILE A 11 -12.41 -0.73 0.53
N GLU A 12 -13.74 -0.65 0.46
CA GLU A 12 -14.58 -0.34 1.61
C GLU A 12 -14.47 -1.44 2.68
N PHE A 13 -14.61 -2.70 2.27
CA PHE A 13 -14.50 -3.82 3.19
C PHE A 13 -13.13 -3.83 3.89
N VAL A 14 -12.04 -3.57 3.16
CA VAL A 14 -10.71 -3.52 3.78
C VAL A 14 -10.59 -2.33 4.71
N ARG A 15 -11.14 -1.16 4.37
CA ARG A 15 -11.12 0.05 5.20
C ARG A 15 -11.74 -0.19 6.58
N GLU A 16 -12.88 -0.88 6.62
CA GLU A 16 -13.57 -1.23 7.86
C GLU A 16 -12.80 -2.25 8.71
N ASN A 17 -11.95 -3.07 8.09
CA ASN A 17 -11.24 -4.17 8.73
C ASN A 17 -9.73 -3.89 8.88
N ARG A 18 -9.39 -3.05 9.87
CA ARG A 18 -8.01 -2.56 10.15
C ARG A 18 -6.94 -3.65 10.16
N CYS A 19 -7.22 -4.83 10.68
CA CYS A 19 -6.25 -5.93 10.72
C CYS A 19 -5.70 -6.34 9.34
N LEU A 20 -6.38 -6.01 8.24
CA LEU A 20 -5.93 -6.30 6.88
C LEU A 20 -4.82 -5.37 6.38
N TYR A 21 -4.66 -4.16 6.95
CA TYR A 21 -3.69 -3.17 6.48
C TYR A 21 -2.86 -2.50 7.58
N ASP A 22 -3.41 -2.35 8.79
CA ASP A 22 -2.76 -1.65 9.89
C ASP A 22 -1.88 -2.60 10.71
N LYS A 23 -0.56 -2.41 10.63
CA LYS A 23 0.43 -3.18 11.40
C LYS A 23 0.30 -3.01 12.91
N ARG A 24 -0.38 -1.95 13.36
CA ARG A 24 -0.60 -1.65 14.79
C ARG A 24 -1.84 -2.34 15.35
N ASP A 25 -2.71 -2.90 14.50
CA ASP A 25 -3.89 -3.62 14.95
C ASP A 25 -3.47 -4.90 15.70
N VAL A 26 -4.10 -5.16 16.84
CA VAL A 26 -3.81 -6.33 17.69
C VAL A 26 -4.00 -7.66 16.96
N ASN A 27 -4.90 -7.68 15.96
CA ASN A 27 -5.18 -8.84 15.14
C ASN A 27 -4.38 -8.85 13.83
N PHE A 28 -3.47 -7.91 13.59
CA PHE A 28 -2.68 -7.88 12.36
C PHE A 28 -1.87 -9.16 12.14
N LYS A 29 -1.43 -9.83 13.20
CA LYS A 29 -0.73 -11.13 13.13
C LYS A 29 -1.67 -12.35 13.19
N ASN A 30 -2.97 -12.14 13.39
CA ASN A 30 -3.95 -13.21 13.47
C ASN A 30 -4.37 -13.68 12.06
N ILE A 31 -3.66 -14.68 11.56
CA ILE A 31 -3.88 -15.25 10.21
C ILE A 31 -5.29 -15.81 10.06
N ARG A 32 -5.81 -16.49 11.10
CA ARG A 32 -7.16 -17.07 11.08
C ARG A 32 -8.22 -15.99 10.87
N LYS A 33 -8.14 -14.91 11.64
CA LYS A 33 -9.08 -13.79 11.51
C LYS A 33 -9.03 -13.15 10.12
N LYS A 34 -7.85 -13.02 9.50
CA LYS A 34 -7.75 -12.51 8.12
C LYS A 34 -8.40 -13.44 7.12
N LYS A 35 -8.17 -14.76 7.24
CA LYS A 35 -8.80 -15.77 6.39
C LYS A 35 -10.33 -15.71 6.50
N ASP A 36 -10.85 -15.63 7.73
CA ASP A 36 -12.29 -15.54 7.98
C ASP A 36 -12.90 -14.27 7.35
N LEU A 37 -12.17 -13.15 7.41
CA LEU A 37 -12.60 -11.89 6.77
C LEU A 37 -12.62 -11.98 5.24
N TRP A 38 -11.60 -12.55 4.62
CA TRP A 38 -11.59 -12.71 3.16
C TRP A 38 -12.66 -13.68 2.69
N GLN A 39 -12.89 -14.76 3.43
CA GLN A 39 -13.98 -15.68 3.17
C GLN A 39 -15.34 -14.97 3.28
N LYS A 40 -15.53 -14.17 4.33
CA LYS A 40 -16.74 -13.34 4.48
C LYS A 40 -16.93 -12.39 3.30
N LEU A 41 -15.87 -11.76 2.80
CA LEU A 41 -15.96 -10.89 1.62
C LEU A 41 -16.35 -11.68 0.36
N SER A 42 -15.75 -12.86 0.14
CA SER A 42 -16.13 -13.75 -0.98
C SER A 42 -17.60 -14.15 -0.92
N GLU A 43 -18.09 -14.53 0.26
CA GLU A 43 -19.49 -14.86 0.49
C GLU A 43 -20.42 -13.65 0.26
N ASN A 44 -20.01 -12.46 0.72
CA ASN A 44 -20.76 -11.22 0.48
C ASN A 44 -20.82 -10.87 -1.02
N LEU A 45 -19.71 -11.00 -1.75
CA LEU A 45 -19.66 -10.77 -3.20
C LEU A 45 -20.62 -11.73 -3.93
N ARG A 46 -20.63 -13.00 -3.55
CA ARG A 46 -21.55 -13.99 -4.11
C ARG A 46 -23.01 -13.69 -3.78
N ASN A 47 -23.32 -13.42 -2.51
CA ASN A 47 -24.69 -13.35 -2.02
C ASN A 47 -25.37 -12.00 -2.31
N CYS A 48 -24.64 -10.89 -2.21
CA CYS A 48 -25.20 -9.54 -2.33
C CYS A 48 -25.05 -8.96 -3.75
N TYR A 49 -23.99 -9.36 -4.46
CA TYR A 49 -23.64 -8.77 -5.76
C TYR A 49 -23.68 -9.77 -6.91
N THR A 50 -23.98 -11.05 -6.63
CA THR A 50 -24.00 -12.14 -7.62
C THR A 50 -22.65 -12.32 -8.32
N LEU A 51 -21.56 -11.93 -7.64
CA LEU A 51 -20.19 -12.01 -8.13
C LEU A 51 -19.49 -13.21 -7.51
N ASN A 52 -19.23 -14.24 -8.32
CA ASN A 52 -18.44 -15.39 -7.88
C ASN A 52 -16.96 -15.07 -8.01
N MET A 53 -16.32 -14.78 -6.88
CA MET A 53 -14.89 -14.54 -6.80
C MET A 53 -14.29 -15.33 -5.64
N SER A 54 -13.21 -16.06 -5.91
CA SER A 54 -12.49 -16.83 -4.89
C SER A 54 -11.74 -15.90 -3.94
N VAL A 55 -11.40 -16.40 -2.75
CA VAL A 55 -10.60 -15.65 -1.77
C VAL A 55 -9.27 -15.21 -2.39
N GLU A 56 -8.62 -16.09 -3.14
CA GLU A 56 -7.34 -15.85 -3.79
C GLU A 56 -7.43 -14.75 -4.86
N GLU A 57 -8.54 -14.70 -5.59
CA GLU A 57 -8.80 -13.65 -6.59
C GLU A 57 -9.01 -12.28 -5.93
N ILE A 58 -9.76 -12.24 -4.82
CA ILE A 58 -9.98 -11.02 -4.04
C ILE A 58 -8.65 -10.52 -3.46
N GLU A 59 -7.86 -11.40 -2.86
CA GLU A 59 -6.54 -11.04 -2.31
C GLU A 59 -5.59 -10.54 -3.40
N ARG A 60 -5.57 -11.19 -4.57
CA ARG A 60 -4.79 -10.76 -5.74
C ARG A 60 -5.25 -9.38 -6.21
N ARG A 61 -6.56 -9.15 -6.28
CA ARG A 61 -7.12 -7.86 -6.68
C ARG A 61 -6.73 -6.77 -5.69
N TRP A 62 -6.86 -7.03 -4.40
CA TRP A 62 -6.43 -6.12 -3.35
C TRP A 62 -4.93 -5.79 -3.43
N SER A 63 -4.07 -6.78 -3.70
CA SER A 63 -2.64 -6.55 -3.92
C SER A 63 -2.39 -5.59 -5.07
N SER A 64 -3.06 -5.81 -6.21
CA SER A 64 -2.98 -4.93 -7.37
C SER A 64 -3.43 -3.49 -7.06
N LEU A 65 -4.53 -3.33 -6.31
CA LEU A 65 -5.02 -2.02 -5.88
C LEU A 65 -3.99 -1.29 -5.00
N ARG A 66 -3.36 -1.99 -4.05
CA ARG A 66 -2.29 -1.42 -3.22
C ARG A 66 -1.06 -1.02 -4.02
N ASP A 67 -0.70 -1.79 -5.05
CA ASP A 67 0.42 -1.46 -5.93
C ASP A 67 0.11 -0.20 -6.75
N MET A 68 -1.11 -0.12 -7.31
CA MET A 68 -1.59 1.07 -8.03
C MET A 68 -1.58 2.29 -7.11
N PHE A 69 -2.15 2.17 -5.91
CA PHE A 69 -2.14 3.23 -4.91
C PHE A 69 -0.73 3.67 -4.53
N SER A 70 0.19 2.73 -4.33
CA SER A 70 1.57 3.05 -3.96
C SER A 70 2.31 3.81 -5.06
N ARG A 71 2.05 3.48 -6.34
CA ARG A 71 2.61 4.23 -7.47
C ARG A 71 2.02 5.63 -7.55
N GLU A 72 0.70 5.73 -7.45
CA GLU A 72 0.00 7.01 -7.52
C GLU A 72 0.37 7.93 -6.35
N ASN A 73 0.44 7.39 -5.13
CA ASN A 73 0.85 8.15 -3.96
C ASN A 73 2.30 8.67 -4.10
N ARG A 74 3.21 7.87 -4.66
CA ARG A 74 4.58 8.35 -4.97
C ARG A 74 4.57 9.47 -6.02
N ARG A 75 3.73 9.34 -7.05
CA ARG A 75 3.58 10.37 -8.09
C ARG A 75 3.10 11.69 -7.51
N GLN A 76 2.12 11.66 -6.60
CA GLN A 76 1.55 12.85 -5.96
C GLN A 76 2.54 13.53 -4.98
N MET A 77 3.45 12.75 -4.38
CA MET A 77 4.44 13.27 -3.40
C MET A 77 5.73 13.79 -4.02
N LEU A 78 6.09 13.34 -5.23
CA LEU A 78 7.31 13.77 -5.90
C LEU A 78 7.04 15.01 -6.77
N PRO A 79 7.92 16.02 -6.76
CA PRO A 79 7.79 17.15 -7.66
C PRO A 79 7.88 16.66 -9.12
N PRO A 80 7.24 17.37 -10.07
CA PRO A 80 7.42 17.13 -11.49
C PRO A 80 8.91 17.07 -11.87
N SER A 81 9.39 15.90 -12.27
CA SER A 81 10.78 15.72 -12.72
C SER A 81 10.87 16.01 -14.22
N GLY A 82 11.45 17.16 -14.59
CA GLY A 82 11.85 17.49 -15.96
C GLY A 82 10.83 18.26 -16.79
N SER A 83 11.27 18.70 -17.97
CA SER A 83 10.53 19.55 -18.92
C SER A 83 9.42 18.82 -19.71
N GLY A 84 9.25 17.52 -19.51
CA GLY A 84 8.22 16.68 -20.15
C GLY A 84 7.07 16.27 -19.21
N TYR A 85 6.86 16.99 -18.10
CA TYR A 85 5.76 16.70 -17.21
C TYR A 85 4.42 17.05 -17.86
N GLU A 86 3.61 16.02 -18.09
CA GLU A 86 2.20 16.19 -18.44
C GLU A 86 1.31 15.89 -17.22
N PRO A 87 0.36 16.77 -16.88
CA PRO A 87 -0.60 16.52 -15.81
C PRO A 87 -1.50 15.33 -16.20
N ARG A 88 -1.25 14.17 -15.59
CA ARG A 88 -2.11 12.98 -15.74
C ARG A 88 -3.32 13.08 -14.81
N LYS A 89 -4.48 12.65 -15.32
CA LYS A 89 -5.73 12.48 -14.54
C LYS A 89 -5.44 11.63 -13.29
N GLU A 90 -5.92 12.11 -12.15
CA GLU A 90 -5.89 11.36 -10.87
C GLU A 90 -6.63 10.03 -11.03
N TRP A 91 -6.05 8.95 -10.49
CA TRP A 91 -6.73 7.65 -10.47
C TRP A 91 -7.98 7.73 -9.58
N GLU A 92 -9.13 7.33 -10.12
CA GLU A 92 -10.45 7.54 -9.51
C GLU A 92 -10.57 6.91 -8.11
N LEU A 93 -9.89 5.79 -7.86
CA LEU A 93 -9.90 5.10 -6.56
C LEU A 93 -8.85 5.61 -5.57
N TYR A 94 -7.99 6.55 -5.98
CA TYR A 94 -6.92 7.08 -5.13
C TYR A 94 -7.46 7.65 -3.82
N ARG A 95 -8.52 8.46 -3.91
CA ARG A 95 -9.17 9.09 -2.76
C ARG A 95 -9.74 8.07 -1.79
N ASN A 96 -10.35 7.02 -2.32
CA ASN A 96 -10.93 5.93 -1.52
C ASN A 96 -9.86 5.14 -0.75
N MET A 97 -8.59 5.23 -1.16
CA MET A 97 -7.48 4.50 -0.55
C MET A 97 -6.57 5.37 0.33
N LEU A 98 -6.89 6.67 0.51
CA LEU A 98 -6.10 7.59 1.35
C LEU A 98 -5.97 7.12 2.81
N PHE A 99 -6.91 6.31 3.31
CA PHE A 99 -6.80 5.70 4.64
C PHE A 99 -5.54 4.84 4.81
N LEU A 100 -4.90 4.40 3.73
CA LEU A 100 -3.65 3.64 3.77
C LEU A 100 -2.42 4.52 4.03
N VAL A 101 -2.47 5.83 3.76
CA VAL A 101 -1.31 6.73 3.85
C VAL A 101 -0.59 6.63 5.21
N PRO A 102 -1.28 6.68 6.37
CA PRO A 102 -0.61 6.58 7.67
C PRO A 102 0.04 5.23 7.95
N HIS A 103 -0.34 4.18 7.21
CA HIS A 103 0.10 2.79 7.43
C HIS A 103 1.12 2.32 6.39
N ILE A 104 1.38 3.12 5.35
CA ILE A 104 2.46 2.85 4.41
C ILE A 104 3.75 3.38 5.03
N ALA A 105 4.62 2.46 5.44
CA ALA A 105 5.96 2.82 5.86
C ALA A 105 6.66 3.51 4.68
N HIS A 106 6.93 4.80 4.81
CA HIS A 106 7.88 5.47 3.93
C HIS A 106 9.22 4.77 4.12
N ARG A 107 9.68 4.06 3.09
CA ARG A 107 11.06 3.59 3.06
C ARG A 107 11.91 4.85 3.05
N LYS A 108 12.41 5.26 4.22
CA LYS A 108 13.45 6.29 4.29
C LYS A 108 14.60 5.73 3.46
N LEU A 109 14.82 6.30 2.28
CA LEU A 109 16.09 6.16 1.61
C LEU A 109 17.06 6.86 2.55
N ILE A 110 17.66 6.10 3.48
CA ILE A 110 18.94 6.53 4.03
C ILE A 110 19.81 6.60 2.78
N SER A 111 20.05 7.81 2.30
CA SER A 111 21.00 8.05 1.23
C SER A 111 22.29 7.40 1.68
N SER A 112 22.67 6.30 1.01
CA SER A 112 23.86 5.50 1.33
C SER A 112 25.14 6.32 1.39
N PHE A 113 25.11 7.57 0.91
CA PHE A 113 26.17 8.56 1.09
C PHE A 113 26.55 8.79 2.55
N TYR A 114 25.59 8.93 3.47
CA TYR A 114 25.93 9.22 4.86
C TYR A 114 26.64 8.05 5.52
N THR A 115 26.17 6.82 5.32
CA THR A 115 26.81 5.62 5.85
C THR A 115 28.21 5.41 5.28
N PHE A 116 28.42 5.70 3.98
CA PHE A 116 29.74 5.64 3.35
C PHE A 116 30.69 6.74 3.84
N ILE A 117 30.20 7.98 4.02
CA ILE A 117 31.00 9.09 4.54
C ILE A 117 31.41 8.81 5.99
N TYR A 118 30.50 8.35 6.85
CA TYR A 118 30.83 8.03 8.24
C TYR A 118 31.84 6.87 8.34
N LEU A 119 31.74 5.83 7.51
CA LEU A 119 32.72 4.74 7.45
C LEU A 119 34.09 5.22 6.93
N LEU A 120 34.12 6.06 5.90
CA LEU A 120 35.37 6.62 5.39
C LEU A 120 36.04 7.54 6.42
N VAL A 121 35.28 8.42 7.07
CA VAL A 121 35.82 9.32 8.11
C VAL A 121 36.34 8.52 9.31
N LEU A 122 35.68 7.44 9.72
CA LEU A 122 36.18 6.54 10.77
C LEU A 122 37.48 5.83 10.36
N ILE A 123 37.57 5.35 9.12
CA ILE A 123 38.79 4.72 8.60
C ILE A 123 39.93 5.74 8.57
N PHE A 124 39.73 6.94 8.05
CA PHE A 124 40.77 7.98 8.05
C PHE A 124 41.18 8.44 9.44
N TYR A 125 40.25 8.50 10.40
CA TYR A 125 40.56 8.89 11.79
C TYR A 125 41.37 7.83 12.53
N THR A 126 41.19 6.54 12.20
CA THR A 126 42.00 5.46 12.79
C THR A 126 43.42 5.38 12.23
N PHE A 127 43.64 5.82 10.98
CA PHE A 127 44.97 5.84 10.35
C PHE A 127 45.81 7.09 10.68
N LEU A 128 45.24 8.12 11.29
CA LEU A 128 45.95 9.35 11.66
C LEU A 128 46.45 9.36 13.13
N ILE A 129 46.17 8.31 13.91
CA ILE A 129 46.50 8.20 15.34
C ILE A 129 47.64 7.19 15.59
N PHE A 130 48.28 6.66 14.54
CA PHE A 130 49.49 5.82 14.65
C PHE A 130 50.62 6.34 13.78
#